data_AF-A0A423KAH3-F1
#
_entry.id   AF-A0A423KAH3-F1
#
_cell.length_a   1.000
_cell.length_b   1.000
_cell.length_c   1.000
_cell.angle_alpha   90.00
_cell.angle_beta   90.00
_cell.angle_gamma   90.00
#
_symmetry.space_group_name_H-M   'P 1'
#
loop_
_entity.id
_entity.type
_entity.pdbx_description
1 polymer ?
#
loop_
_entity_poly.entity_id
_entity_poly.type
_entity_poly.pdbx_seq_one_letter_code
_entity_poly.pdbx_strand_id
1 'polypeptide(L)'
;MSVTGSDLEGNVQINDNSTANLTFDQARLTGNVLADSGSSANVLLQNQSVLEGNVQLTGASGDVALDQSTMTGNVLAESGATADVRLRNHALLDGNVQLSGNSTASLTLDQSRMTGDVLVESGSTANVTLNDQSQLIGRLNGVNGVTINSQSTWTLTGNDSIGTLAMSGGTVDFGTGTTPGTFYQLNVGTLAGNGTFAMKGDFANGDRDFLNVSGVATGDFGLAISASGLDATSPQQLQLVHTGAGDARFSLVNGTPVDLGAFSYALTSESNGSGGTDWFLDPTTKTISPGASTVLALFNTAPTVWYGELSSLRSRMGELRFNGGQSGAWARSYGNKYNVAEASGVGYQQTQQGFSLGADARLGESQWLMGVLAGYSQSDLDLNRGTSGTVKSYYAGPYVTWLDADTGYYFDGVLKFNRFRNEAKVSLSDGSRSKGDYDTMGVGASAEFGRHIKLADGYFVEPFTQLSAVVVQGRHYDLDNGMEADGDRTRSLLGKLGTTAGRNIPLSGGGVAQPYVRAAWVHEFAKNNEVQVNDNVFNNDLSGSRGELGAGVAVSLSEKWQAHADFDYANGEHIEQPFGVNIGVRYSW
;
A
#
# COMPACT_ATOMS: atom_id res chain seq x y z
N MET A 1 -32.96 38.18 -29.98
CA MET A 1 -32.46 37.41 -31.13
C MET A 1 -32.54 35.94 -30.77
N SER A 2 -33.01 35.09 -31.68
CA SER A 2 -32.99 33.63 -31.51
C SER A 2 -32.25 33.03 -32.69
N VAL A 3 -31.30 32.14 -32.44
CA VAL A 3 -30.55 31.40 -33.46
C VAL A 3 -30.73 29.92 -33.19
N THR A 4 -31.18 29.17 -34.19
CA THR A 4 -31.52 27.75 -34.04
C THR A 4 -30.88 26.94 -35.15
N GLY A 5 -30.13 25.89 -34.81
CA GLY A 5 -29.51 25.01 -35.80
C GLY A 5 -28.58 25.71 -36.78
N SER A 6 -27.95 26.82 -36.38
CA SER A 6 -27.22 27.74 -37.27
C SER A 6 -26.02 28.38 -36.57
N ASP A 7 -25.11 28.92 -37.39
CA ASP A 7 -23.93 29.64 -36.93
C ASP A 7 -24.12 31.15 -37.11
N LEU A 8 -23.79 31.91 -36.06
CA LEU A 8 -23.66 33.36 -36.09
C LEU A 8 -22.19 33.74 -35.90
N GLU A 9 -21.65 34.49 -36.84
CA GLU A 9 -20.28 35.02 -36.77
C GLU A 9 -20.29 36.53 -36.60
N GLY A 10 -19.43 37.04 -35.72
CA GLY A 10 -19.28 38.46 -35.42
C GLY A 10 -19.70 38.83 -34.01
N ASN A 11 -19.37 40.05 -33.62
CA ASN A 11 -19.67 40.55 -32.28
C ASN A 11 -21.12 41.05 -32.21
N VAL A 12 -21.76 40.82 -31.07
CA VAL A 12 -23.04 41.43 -30.71
C VAL A 12 -22.75 42.61 -29.79
N GLN A 13 -23.00 43.84 -30.27
CA GLN A 13 -22.85 45.07 -29.49
C GLN A 13 -24.22 45.56 -28.99
N ILE A 14 -24.29 45.85 -27.70
CA ILE A 14 -25.52 46.26 -27.01
C ILE A 14 -25.21 47.59 -26.32
N ASN A 15 -25.68 48.67 -26.93
CA ASN A 15 -25.31 50.03 -26.53
C ASN A 15 -26.54 50.86 -26.14
N ASP A 16 -26.29 52.06 -25.62
CA ASP A 16 -27.31 53.11 -25.43
C ASP A 16 -28.44 52.72 -24.47
N ASN A 17 -28.11 52.02 -23.37
CA ASN A 17 -29.07 51.49 -22.38
C ASN A 17 -30.06 50.47 -22.99
N SER A 18 -29.59 49.68 -23.95
CA SER A 18 -30.43 48.67 -24.61
C SER A 18 -30.42 47.34 -23.85
N THR A 19 -31.46 46.53 -24.06
CA THR A 19 -31.50 45.14 -23.60
C THR A 19 -31.50 44.20 -24.79
N ALA A 20 -30.58 43.23 -24.80
CA ALA A 20 -30.57 42.14 -25.77
C ALA A 20 -30.76 40.80 -25.07
N ASN A 21 -31.82 40.09 -25.47
CA ASN A 21 -32.03 38.68 -25.14
C ASN A 21 -31.57 37.84 -26.33
N LEU A 22 -30.50 37.07 -26.15
CA LEU A 22 -29.85 36.24 -27.16
C LEU A 22 -30.04 34.77 -26.78
N THR A 23 -30.84 34.05 -27.56
CA THR A 23 -31.09 32.62 -27.34
C THR A 23 -30.48 31.81 -28.47
N PHE A 24 -29.65 30.84 -28.13
CA PHE A 24 -29.04 29.88 -29.05
C PHE A 24 -29.52 28.49 -28.68
N ASP A 25 -30.09 27.79 -29.66
CA ASP A 25 -30.61 26.43 -29.50
C ASP A 25 -30.02 25.55 -30.60
N GLN A 26 -29.18 24.59 -30.23
CA GLN A 26 -28.38 23.82 -31.17
C GLN A 26 -27.62 24.72 -32.17
N ALA A 27 -27.04 25.82 -31.68
CA ALA A 27 -26.48 26.87 -32.51
C ALA A 27 -25.08 27.31 -32.03
N ARG A 28 -24.33 27.99 -32.89
CA ARG A 28 -22.99 28.49 -32.58
C ARG A 28 -22.92 30.01 -32.67
N LEU A 29 -22.26 30.65 -31.72
CA LEU A 29 -21.79 32.03 -31.83
C LEU A 29 -20.25 32.04 -31.85
N THR A 30 -19.66 32.70 -32.84
CA THR A 30 -18.23 33.02 -32.85
C THR A 30 -18.05 34.53 -32.89
N GLY A 31 -17.64 35.07 -31.76
CA GLY A 31 -17.57 36.51 -31.53
C GLY A 31 -17.98 36.86 -30.11
N ASN A 32 -17.75 38.12 -29.75
CA ASN A 32 -18.00 38.61 -28.40
C ASN A 32 -19.41 39.17 -28.26
N VAL A 33 -19.99 39.05 -27.07
CA VAL A 33 -21.16 39.82 -26.65
C VAL A 33 -20.67 40.97 -25.78
N LEU A 34 -20.92 42.20 -26.21
CA LEU A 34 -20.41 43.42 -25.56
C LEU A 34 -21.59 44.29 -25.15
N ALA A 35 -21.70 44.63 -23.86
CA ALA A 35 -22.72 45.55 -23.35
C ALA A 35 -22.09 46.74 -22.60
N ASP A 36 -22.50 47.94 -22.96
CA ASP A 36 -22.04 49.19 -22.36
C ASP A 36 -22.87 49.63 -21.14
N SER A 37 -22.49 50.78 -20.58
CA SER A 37 -23.07 51.30 -19.36
C SER A 37 -24.58 51.46 -19.47
N GLY A 38 -25.31 50.85 -18.54
CA GLY A 38 -26.78 50.87 -18.49
C GLY A 38 -27.46 49.88 -19.43
N SER A 39 -26.72 49.15 -20.26
CA SER A 39 -27.25 48.10 -21.13
C SER A 39 -27.39 46.74 -20.40
N SER A 40 -28.09 45.80 -21.03
CA SER A 40 -28.31 44.44 -20.53
C SER A 40 -28.10 43.38 -21.61
N ALA A 41 -27.26 42.37 -21.32
CA ALA A 41 -26.98 41.24 -22.20
C ALA A 41 -27.39 39.91 -21.56
N ASN A 42 -28.49 39.33 -22.03
CA ASN A 42 -28.97 38.04 -21.55
C ASN A 42 -28.68 36.98 -22.61
N VAL A 43 -27.66 36.16 -22.38
CA VAL A 43 -27.20 35.07 -23.25
C VAL A 43 -27.69 33.74 -22.71
N LEU A 44 -28.45 33.02 -23.50
CA LEU A 44 -28.93 31.68 -23.20
C LEU A 44 -28.45 30.71 -24.28
N LEU A 45 -27.57 29.78 -23.91
CA LEU A 45 -27.11 28.67 -24.74
C LEU A 45 -27.81 27.39 -24.28
N GLN A 46 -28.52 26.72 -25.18
CA GLN A 46 -29.23 25.47 -24.88
C GLN A 46 -28.94 24.41 -25.93
N ASN A 47 -29.12 23.14 -25.53
CA ASN A 47 -29.14 21.98 -26.42
C ASN A 47 -27.88 21.89 -27.30
N GLN A 48 -26.71 21.77 -26.68
CA GLN A 48 -25.41 21.65 -27.36
C GLN A 48 -24.99 22.90 -28.13
N SER A 49 -25.57 24.06 -27.82
CA SER A 49 -25.08 25.33 -28.35
C SER A 49 -23.68 25.66 -27.86
N VAL A 50 -22.94 26.41 -28.67
CA VAL A 50 -21.55 26.79 -28.43
C VAL A 50 -21.38 28.30 -28.56
N LEU A 51 -20.68 28.93 -27.61
CA LEU A 51 -20.18 30.30 -27.75
C LEU A 51 -18.65 30.29 -27.69
N GLU A 52 -18.02 30.76 -28.75
CA GLU A 52 -16.57 31.01 -28.82
C GLU A 52 -16.33 32.52 -28.84
N GLY A 53 -15.94 33.08 -27.70
CA GLY A 53 -15.82 34.51 -27.49
C GLY A 53 -16.11 34.91 -26.05
N ASN A 54 -15.93 36.20 -25.77
CA ASN A 54 -16.15 36.76 -24.45
C ASN A 54 -17.57 37.33 -24.31
N VAL A 55 -18.11 37.30 -23.10
CA VAL A 55 -19.21 38.18 -22.69
C VAL A 55 -18.62 39.30 -21.84
N GLN A 56 -18.62 40.53 -22.32
CA GLN A 56 -18.07 41.69 -21.63
C GLN A 56 -19.17 42.69 -21.28
N LEU A 57 -19.27 42.99 -19.98
CA LEU A 57 -20.23 43.89 -19.38
C LEU A 57 -19.46 45.07 -18.75
N THR A 58 -19.63 46.28 -19.26
CA THR A 58 -18.97 47.47 -18.73
C THR A 58 -20.00 48.47 -18.22
N GLY A 59 -20.22 48.53 -16.90
CA GLY A 59 -21.34 49.26 -16.28
C GLY A 59 -22.72 48.68 -16.65
N ALA A 60 -22.75 47.44 -17.11
CA ALA A 60 -23.91 46.76 -17.67
C ALA A 60 -24.41 45.64 -16.75
N SER A 61 -25.57 45.08 -17.07
CA SER A 61 -26.06 43.84 -16.46
C SER A 61 -26.05 42.68 -17.46
N GLY A 62 -25.90 41.45 -17.01
CA GLY A 62 -26.05 40.31 -17.92
C GLY A 62 -26.26 38.97 -17.23
N ASP A 63 -27.17 38.18 -17.78
CA ASP A 63 -27.34 36.77 -17.49
C ASP A 63 -26.59 35.95 -18.56
N VAL A 64 -25.70 35.05 -18.15
CA VAL A 64 -25.02 34.09 -19.03
C VAL A 64 -25.40 32.68 -18.59
N ALA A 65 -26.39 32.10 -19.26
CA ALA A 65 -26.94 30.80 -18.92
C ALA A 65 -26.55 29.75 -19.98
N LEU A 66 -25.92 28.67 -19.53
CA LEU A 66 -25.56 27.51 -20.32
C LEU A 66 -26.34 26.30 -19.81
N ASP A 67 -27.05 25.63 -20.71
CA ASP A 67 -27.81 24.43 -20.41
C ASP A 67 -27.44 23.34 -21.43
N GLN A 68 -26.70 22.33 -20.98
CA GLN A 68 -26.13 21.30 -21.87
C GLN A 68 -25.33 21.93 -23.03
N SER A 69 -24.55 22.96 -22.74
CA SER A 69 -23.89 23.83 -23.73
C SER A 69 -22.48 24.21 -23.32
N THR A 70 -21.69 24.72 -24.27
CA THR A 70 -20.28 25.07 -24.05
C THR A 70 -20.02 26.55 -24.34
N MET A 71 -19.24 27.19 -23.48
CA MET A 71 -18.61 28.48 -23.76
C MET A 71 -17.10 28.35 -23.66
N THR A 72 -16.39 28.84 -24.68
CA THR A 72 -14.94 29.05 -24.65
C THR A 72 -14.67 30.54 -24.76
N GLY A 73 -14.15 31.11 -23.68
CA GLY A 73 -13.94 32.55 -23.52
C GLY A 73 -14.35 33.05 -22.14
N ASN A 74 -14.12 34.33 -21.88
CA ASN A 74 -14.27 34.91 -20.55
C ASN A 74 -15.61 35.61 -20.36
N VAL A 75 -16.08 35.65 -19.12
CA VAL A 75 -17.12 36.58 -18.66
C VAL A 75 -16.43 37.71 -17.90
N LEU A 76 -16.54 38.94 -18.39
CA LEU A 76 -15.87 40.12 -17.85
C LEU A 76 -16.93 41.11 -17.34
N ALA A 77 -16.85 41.49 -16.07
CA ALA A 77 -17.71 42.48 -15.45
C ALA A 77 -16.88 43.65 -14.92
N GLU A 78 -17.05 44.82 -15.51
CA GLU A 78 -16.21 46.01 -15.29
C GLU A 78 -17.08 47.23 -14.95
N SER A 79 -16.50 48.20 -14.24
CA SER A 79 -17.12 49.52 -14.03
C SER A 79 -18.54 49.49 -13.42
N GLY A 80 -18.74 48.67 -12.37
CA GLY A 80 -20.02 48.56 -11.67
C GLY A 80 -21.02 47.62 -12.35
N ALA A 81 -20.54 46.72 -13.21
CA ALA A 81 -21.36 45.75 -13.89
C ALA A 81 -21.91 44.66 -12.93
N THR A 82 -22.97 43.98 -13.35
CA THR A 82 -23.54 42.82 -12.65
C THR A 82 -23.63 41.63 -13.61
N ALA A 83 -23.01 40.51 -13.26
CA ALA A 83 -23.02 39.28 -14.06
C ALA A 83 -23.64 38.10 -13.29
N ASP A 84 -24.56 37.38 -13.89
CA ASP A 84 -25.08 36.13 -13.34
C ASP A 84 -24.81 34.98 -14.31
N VAL A 85 -23.89 34.11 -13.93
CA VAL A 85 -23.39 33.01 -14.76
C VAL A 85 -23.93 31.69 -14.22
N ARG A 86 -24.71 30.96 -15.03
CA ARG A 86 -25.33 29.70 -14.62
C ARG A 86 -25.02 28.60 -15.62
N LEU A 87 -24.44 27.50 -15.13
CA LEU A 87 -24.16 26.30 -15.90
C LEU A 87 -25.01 25.14 -15.37
N ARG A 88 -25.76 24.49 -16.26
CA ARG A 88 -26.66 23.37 -15.93
C ARG A 88 -26.48 22.20 -16.89
N ASN A 89 -26.83 21.00 -16.42
CA ASN A 89 -26.99 19.79 -17.23
C ASN A 89 -25.77 19.48 -18.10
N HIS A 90 -24.61 19.31 -17.46
CA HIS A 90 -23.33 19.05 -18.13
C HIS A 90 -22.83 20.19 -19.03
N ALA A 91 -23.20 21.43 -18.72
CA ALA A 91 -22.60 22.60 -19.36
C ALA A 91 -21.10 22.74 -19.02
N LEU A 92 -20.36 23.38 -19.92
CA LEU A 92 -18.93 23.64 -19.80
C LEU A 92 -18.61 25.12 -20.04
N LEU A 93 -17.86 25.73 -19.12
CA LEU A 93 -17.18 27.00 -19.34
C LEU A 93 -15.67 26.77 -19.32
N ASP A 94 -15.01 27.02 -20.43
CA ASP A 94 -13.55 27.09 -20.54
C ASP A 94 -13.12 28.54 -20.70
N GLY A 95 -12.78 29.17 -19.57
CA GLY A 95 -12.47 30.59 -19.48
C GLY A 95 -12.73 31.16 -18.10
N ASN A 96 -12.32 32.42 -17.92
CA ASN A 96 -12.33 33.09 -16.62
C ASN A 96 -13.62 33.89 -16.40
N VAL A 97 -13.96 34.09 -15.13
CA VAL A 97 -14.93 35.10 -14.69
C VAL A 97 -14.16 36.20 -13.95
N GLN A 98 -14.08 37.40 -14.52
CA GLN A 98 -13.24 38.48 -14.00
C GLN A 98 -14.07 39.71 -13.65
N LEU A 99 -13.87 40.25 -12.44
CA LEU A 99 -14.59 41.40 -11.93
C LEU A 99 -13.64 42.55 -11.59
N SER A 100 -13.98 43.76 -12.06
CA SER A 100 -13.26 45.00 -11.73
C SER A 100 -14.21 46.19 -11.53
N GLY A 101 -13.72 47.26 -10.88
CA GLY A 101 -14.44 48.54 -10.80
C GLY A 101 -15.74 48.51 -10.01
N ASN A 102 -15.76 47.85 -8.84
CA ASN A 102 -16.95 47.67 -7.98
C ASN A 102 -18.08 46.86 -8.62
N SER A 103 -17.72 45.88 -9.44
CA SER A 103 -18.70 45.00 -10.10
C SER A 103 -19.16 43.87 -9.18
N THR A 104 -20.27 43.24 -9.53
CA THR A 104 -20.81 42.09 -8.80
C THR A 104 -21.03 40.90 -9.72
N ALA A 105 -20.81 39.68 -9.21
CA ALA A 105 -21.17 38.48 -9.96
C ALA A 105 -21.69 37.35 -9.07
N SER A 106 -22.51 36.49 -9.66
CA SER A 106 -22.78 35.17 -9.13
C SER A 106 -22.47 34.11 -10.17
N LEU A 107 -21.82 33.02 -9.75
CA LEU A 107 -21.52 31.87 -10.57
C LEU A 107 -22.14 30.64 -9.93
N THR A 108 -23.02 29.95 -10.66
CA THR A 108 -23.66 28.72 -10.20
C THR A 108 -23.40 27.60 -11.19
N LEU A 109 -22.78 26.51 -10.73
CA LEU A 109 -22.66 25.26 -11.47
C LEU A 109 -23.60 24.23 -10.84
N ASP A 110 -24.38 23.57 -11.69
CA ASP A 110 -25.27 22.48 -11.34
C ASP A 110 -25.05 21.33 -12.33
N GLN A 111 -24.52 20.20 -11.84
CA GLN A 111 -24.08 19.07 -12.66
C GLN A 111 -23.17 19.46 -13.84
N SER A 112 -22.30 20.45 -13.64
CA SER A 112 -21.58 21.14 -14.72
C SER A 112 -20.11 21.37 -14.40
N ARG A 113 -19.34 21.86 -15.38
CA ARG A 113 -17.88 22.03 -15.25
C ARG A 113 -17.40 23.42 -15.65
N MET A 114 -16.41 23.92 -14.93
CA MET A 114 -15.65 25.11 -15.31
C MET A 114 -14.15 24.83 -15.21
N THR A 115 -13.41 25.23 -16.23
CA THR A 115 -11.96 25.34 -16.20
C THR A 115 -11.61 26.81 -16.41
N GLY A 116 -10.95 27.42 -15.43
CA GLY A 116 -10.63 28.85 -15.44
C GLY A 116 -10.78 29.50 -14.08
N ASP A 117 -10.26 30.71 -13.96
CA ASP A 117 -10.20 31.44 -12.71
C ASP A 117 -11.43 32.33 -12.50
N VAL A 118 -11.83 32.49 -11.23
CA VAL A 118 -12.71 33.56 -10.78
C VAL A 118 -11.87 34.58 -10.03
N LEU A 119 -11.63 35.74 -10.66
CA LEU A 119 -10.74 36.78 -10.15
C LEU A 119 -11.55 38.04 -9.82
N VAL A 120 -11.48 38.47 -8.57
CA VAL A 120 -12.25 39.61 -8.06
C VAL A 120 -11.31 40.72 -7.60
N GLU A 121 -11.34 41.87 -8.28
CA GLU A 121 -10.63 43.06 -7.85
C GLU A 121 -11.20 43.63 -6.54
N SER A 122 -10.34 44.23 -5.71
CA SER A 122 -10.75 44.96 -4.52
C SER A 122 -11.89 45.95 -4.80
N GLY A 123 -12.97 45.87 -4.01
CA GLY A 123 -14.19 46.67 -4.17
C GLY A 123 -15.30 45.96 -4.97
N SER A 124 -14.97 44.93 -5.75
CA SER A 124 -15.94 44.05 -6.41
C SER A 124 -16.33 42.87 -5.50
N THR A 125 -17.42 42.17 -5.83
CA THR A 125 -17.89 41.01 -5.06
C THR A 125 -18.38 39.87 -5.96
N ALA A 126 -17.88 38.66 -5.76
CA ALA A 126 -18.41 37.46 -6.41
C ALA A 126 -18.86 36.41 -5.38
N ASN A 127 -19.90 35.64 -5.72
CA ASN A 127 -20.27 34.42 -5.02
C ASN A 127 -20.26 33.23 -5.99
N VAL A 128 -19.70 32.10 -5.56
CA VAL A 128 -19.58 30.87 -6.34
C VAL A 128 -20.34 29.75 -5.63
N THR A 129 -21.19 29.03 -6.37
CA THR A 129 -21.94 27.88 -5.86
C THR A 129 -21.74 26.68 -6.78
N LEU A 130 -21.29 25.55 -6.21
CA LEU A 130 -21.13 24.28 -6.90
C LEU A 130 -22.13 23.26 -6.33
N ASN A 131 -23.05 22.80 -7.18
CA ASN A 131 -24.08 21.83 -6.84
C ASN A 131 -23.96 20.56 -7.69
N ASP A 132 -24.45 19.46 -7.13
CA ASP A 132 -24.71 18.19 -7.81
C ASP A 132 -23.54 17.68 -8.67
N GLN A 133 -22.44 17.29 -8.02
CA GLN A 133 -21.23 16.74 -8.68
C GLN A 133 -20.57 17.70 -9.67
N SER A 134 -20.74 19.01 -9.49
CA SER A 134 -20.06 20.01 -10.30
C SER A 134 -18.55 20.04 -10.05
N GLN A 135 -17.79 20.46 -11.05
CA GLN A 135 -16.33 20.54 -10.97
C GLN A 135 -15.84 21.92 -11.39
N LEU A 136 -15.02 22.57 -10.56
CA LEU A 136 -14.32 23.79 -10.90
C LEU A 136 -12.82 23.56 -10.75
N ILE A 137 -12.05 23.80 -11.82
CA ILE A 137 -10.58 23.76 -11.79
C ILE A 137 -10.08 25.17 -12.09
N GLY A 138 -9.47 25.81 -11.10
CA GLY A 138 -9.00 27.18 -11.21
C GLY A 138 -8.90 27.90 -9.88
N ARG A 139 -8.43 29.14 -9.93
CA ARG A 139 -8.29 30.01 -8.76
C ARG A 139 -9.60 30.68 -8.39
N LEU A 140 -9.91 30.75 -7.10
CA LEU A 140 -10.98 31.60 -6.57
C LEU A 140 -10.36 32.67 -5.67
N ASN A 141 -9.96 33.81 -6.26
CA ASN A 141 -9.23 34.84 -5.54
C ASN A 141 -10.06 36.11 -5.36
N GLY A 142 -10.22 36.53 -4.10
CA GLY A 142 -11.04 37.69 -3.73
C GLY A 142 -12.55 37.41 -3.72
N VAL A 143 -12.96 36.15 -3.89
CA VAL A 143 -14.36 35.74 -3.87
C VAL A 143 -14.94 35.92 -2.46
N ASN A 144 -16.13 36.51 -2.36
CA ASN A 144 -16.78 36.79 -1.07
C ASN A 144 -17.33 35.51 -0.43
N GLY A 145 -18.03 34.70 -1.20
CA GLY A 145 -18.59 33.43 -0.72
C GLY A 145 -18.43 32.29 -1.73
N VAL A 146 -18.04 31.13 -1.21
CA VAL A 146 -17.97 29.87 -1.95
C VAL A 146 -18.84 28.85 -1.24
N THR A 147 -19.75 28.21 -1.98
CA THR A 147 -20.58 27.11 -1.49
C THR A 147 -20.31 25.86 -2.31
N ILE A 148 -19.96 24.74 -1.65
CA ILE A 148 -19.67 23.46 -2.32
C ILE A 148 -20.56 22.35 -1.75
N ASN A 149 -21.54 21.92 -2.54
CA ASN A 149 -22.58 20.99 -2.14
C ASN A 149 -22.51 19.68 -2.94
N SER A 150 -23.22 18.65 -2.46
CA SER A 150 -23.60 17.45 -3.24
C SER A 150 -22.43 16.78 -3.97
N GLN A 151 -21.32 16.52 -3.27
CA GLN A 151 -20.11 15.88 -3.84
C GLN A 151 -19.47 16.66 -5.00
N SER A 152 -19.71 17.98 -5.08
CA SER A 152 -18.99 18.85 -6.01
C SER A 152 -17.54 19.07 -5.55
N THR A 153 -16.66 19.38 -6.49
CA THR A 153 -15.23 19.56 -6.25
C THR A 153 -14.75 20.90 -6.78
N TRP A 154 -13.99 21.62 -5.95
CA TRP A 154 -13.13 22.72 -6.37
C TRP A 154 -11.67 22.30 -6.28
N THR A 155 -10.96 22.31 -7.40
CA THR A 155 -9.52 22.05 -7.48
C THR A 155 -8.76 23.37 -7.63
N LEU A 156 -7.93 23.69 -6.65
CA LEU A 156 -7.06 24.86 -6.65
C LEU A 156 -5.96 24.72 -7.70
N THR A 157 -5.58 25.81 -8.35
CA THR A 157 -4.41 25.88 -9.24
C THR A 157 -3.37 26.88 -8.75
N GLY A 158 -3.58 27.45 -7.55
CA GLY A 158 -2.75 28.46 -6.93
C GLY A 158 -3.18 28.76 -5.50
N ASN A 159 -2.44 29.64 -4.82
CA ASN A 159 -2.85 30.17 -3.52
C ASN A 159 -4.05 31.09 -3.67
N ASP A 160 -5.03 30.95 -2.78
CA ASP A 160 -6.29 31.67 -2.87
C ASP A 160 -6.71 32.27 -1.52
N SER A 161 -7.59 33.26 -1.60
CA SER A 161 -8.16 33.97 -0.45
C SER A 161 -9.63 34.26 -0.71
N ILE A 162 -10.48 33.73 0.15
CA ILE A 162 -11.95 33.84 0.06
C ILE A 162 -12.56 34.30 1.39
N GLY A 163 -13.70 34.98 1.31
CA GLY A 163 -14.41 35.47 2.49
C GLY A 163 -15.04 34.32 3.30
N THR A 164 -15.95 33.57 2.69
CA THR A 164 -16.68 32.48 3.33
C THR A 164 -16.61 31.20 2.51
N LEU A 165 -16.46 30.06 3.17
CA LEU A 165 -16.55 28.74 2.59
C LEU A 165 -17.63 27.94 3.34
N ALA A 166 -18.74 27.66 2.67
CA ALA A 166 -19.78 26.78 3.16
C ALA A 166 -19.73 25.44 2.41
N MET A 167 -19.73 24.32 3.13
CA MET A 167 -19.67 22.99 2.53
C MET A 167 -20.81 22.11 3.03
N SER A 168 -21.39 21.33 2.11
CA SER A 168 -22.37 20.29 2.42
C SER A 168 -22.04 19.03 1.63
N GLY A 169 -20.99 18.33 2.07
CA GLY A 169 -20.47 17.11 1.44
C GLY A 169 -19.61 17.35 0.19
N GLY A 170 -19.15 18.59 -0.03
CA GLY A 170 -18.22 18.94 -1.11
C GLY A 170 -16.76 18.60 -0.82
N THR A 171 -15.90 18.72 -1.83
CA THR A 171 -14.44 18.57 -1.70
C THR A 171 -13.70 19.82 -2.18
N VAL A 172 -12.71 20.25 -1.41
CA VAL A 172 -11.68 21.19 -1.86
C VAL A 172 -10.40 20.39 -2.07
N ASP A 173 -9.88 20.41 -3.29
CA ASP A 173 -8.68 19.68 -3.71
C ASP A 173 -7.53 20.66 -3.93
N PHE A 174 -6.47 20.55 -3.14
CA PHE A 174 -5.32 21.44 -3.21
C PHE A 174 -4.40 21.07 -4.38
N GLY A 175 -4.87 21.29 -5.60
CA GLY A 175 -4.13 20.95 -6.83
C GLY A 175 -4.42 19.55 -7.33
N THR A 176 -4.23 19.33 -8.63
CA THR A 176 -4.36 17.99 -9.19
C THR A 176 -3.29 17.08 -8.58
N GLY A 177 -3.68 15.93 -8.02
CA GLY A 177 -2.77 14.95 -7.41
C GLY A 177 -1.68 14.40 -8.36
N THR A 178 -1.69 14.78 -9.63
CA THR A 178 -0.73 14.39 -10.67
C THR A 178 0.41 15.38 -10.91
N THR A 179 0.46 16.52 -10.21
CA THR A 179 1.54 17.51 -10.38
C THR A 179 2.47 17.49 -9.15
N PRO A 180 3.56 16.72 -9.17
CA PRO A 180 4.51 16.66 -8.07
C PRO A 180 5.09 18.04 -7.76
N GLY A 181 5.38 18.29 -6.47
CA GLY A 181 6.10 19.49 -6.03
C GLY A 181 5.33 20.81 -6.11
N THR A 182 3.99 20.77 -6.17
CA THR A 182 3.15 21.98 -6.07
C THR A 182 2.33 21.94 -4.79
N PHE A 183 2.41 22.99 -3.98
CA PHE A 183 1.71 23.09 -2.70
C PHE A 183 1.00 24.41 -2.60
N TYR A 184 -0.25 24.40 -2.13
CA TYR A 184 -1.12 25.56 -2.10
C TYR A 184 -1.61 25.89 -0.70
N GLN A 185 -1.81 27.17 -0.46
CA GLN A 185 -2.47 27.69 0.72
C GLN A 185 -3.82 28.28 0.36
N LEU A 186 -4.85 27.85 1.09
CA LEU A 186 -6.19 28.42 1.02
C LEU A 186 -6.45 29.25 2.28
N ASN A 187 -6.66 30.55 2.09
CA ASN A 187 -7.08 31.44 3.18
C ASN A 187 -8.59 31.65 3.14
N VAL A 188 -9.25 31.36 4.25
CA VAL A 188 -10.70 31.48 4.41
C VAL A 188 -11.01 32.42 5.57
N GLY A 189 -11.94 33.35 5.39
CA GLY A 189 -12.44 34.18 6.49
C GLY A 189 -13.32 33.39 7.45
N THR A 190 -14.34 32.68 6.96
CA THR A 190 -15.24 31.85 7.77
C THR A 190 -15.49 30.50 7.10
N LEU A 191 -15.40 29.42 7.86
CA LEU A 191 -15.64 28.05 7.39
C LEU A 191 -16.85 27.44 8.11
N ALA A 192 -17.78 26.85 7.38
CA ALA A 192 -18.96 26.23 7.96
C ALA A 192 -19.41 24.96 7.21
N GLY A 193 -19.95 24.00 7.97
CA GLY A 193 -20.65 22.82 7.44
C GLY A 193 -19.83 21.54 7.51
N ASN A 194 -19.84 20.74 6.44
CA ASN A 194 -19.11 19.48 6.37
C ASN A 194 -18.58 19.20 4.96
N GLY A 195 -17.41 18.58 4.87
CA GLY A 195 -16.77 18.27 3.59
C GLY A 195 -15.36 17.72 3.76
N THR A 196 -14.64 17.57 2.64
CA THR A 196 -13.28 17.02 2.62
C THR A 196 -12.30 18.02 2.04
N PHE A 197 -11.12 18.11 2.65
CA PHE A 197 -9.95 18.77 2.08
C PHE A 197 -8.96 17.69 1.63
N ALA A 198 -8.70 17.60 0.34
CA ALA A 198 -7.67 16.73 -0.23
C ALA A 198 -6.36 17.50 -0.33
N MET A 199 -5.32 16.98 0.31
CA MET A 199 -4.06 17.68 0.56
C MET A 199 -2.87 16.73 0.36
N LYS A 200 -1.71 17.30 0.05
CA LYS A 200 -0.44 16.60 -0.06
C LYS A 200 0.68 17.42 0.59
N GLY A 201 1.80 16.76 0.85
CA GLY A 201 2.99 17.40 1.40
C GLY A 201 4.27 16.70 0.94
N ASP A 202 5.31 17.49 0.72
CA ASP A 202 6.69 17.06 0.79
C ASP A 202 7.20 17.40 2.19
N PHE A 203 6.84 16.54 3.14
CA PHE A 203 7.22 16.69 4.53
C PHE A 203 8.73 16.45 4.75
N ALA A 204 9.46 15.99 3.73
CA ALA A 204 10.91 15.90 3.75
C ALA A 204 11.58 17.26 3.56
N ASN A 205 10.93 18.19 2.85
CA ASN A 205 11.41 19.57 2.66
C ASN A 205 10.58 20.62 3.43
N GLY A 206 9.43 20.22 3.96
CA GLY A 206 8.52 21.07 4.74
C GLY A 206 7.41 21.73 3.95
N ASP A 207 7.39 21.50 2.64
CA ASP A 207 6.36 22.02 1.77
C ASP A 207 5.09 21.19 1.89
N ARG A 208 3.95 21.86 1.97
CA ARG A 208 2.65 21.20 2.19
C ARG A 208 1.51 22.11 1.80
N ASP A 209 0.41 21.48 1.45
CA ASP A 209 -0.85 22.18 1.35
C ASP A 209 -1.29 22.65 2.74
N PHE A 210 -1.96 23.82 2.81
CA PHE A 210 -2.33 24.42 4.08
C PHE A 210 -3.67 25.14 4.03
N LEU A 211 -4.56 24.79 4.96
CA LEU A 211 -5.82 25.49 5.17
C LEU A 211 -5.70 26.49 6.32
N ASN A 212 -5.85 27.77 6.01
CA ASN A 212 -5.81 28.85 6.98
C ASN A 212 -7.19 29.51 7.13
N VAL A 213 -7.92 29.21 8.20
CA VAL A 213 -9.18 29.88 8.52
C VAL A 213 -8.91 31.00 9.53
N SER A 214 -8.94 32.25 9.08
CA SER A 214 -8.58 33.41 9.91
C SER A 214 -9.67 33.84 10.91
N GLY A 215 -10.93 33.53 10.62
CA GLY A 215 -12.07 33.81 11.50
C GLY A 215 -12.64 32.55 12.14
N VAL A 216 -13.98 32.45 12.16
CA VAL A 216 -14.71 31.36 12.82
C VAL A 216 -14.81 30.14 11.90
N ALA A 217 -14.47 28.96 12.43
CA ALA A 217 -14.68 27.67 11.79
C ALA A 217 -15.68 26.83 12.61
N THR A 218 -16.72 26.28 11.96
CA THR A 218 -17.73 25.42 12.61
C THR A 218 -18.06 24.20 11.75
N GLY A 219 -18.29 23.05 12.38
CA GLY A 219 -18.67 21.80 11.71
C GLY A 219 -17.59 20.72 11.66
N ASP A 220 -17.79 19.69 10.83
CA ASP A 220 -16.95 18.48 10.82
C ASP A 220 -16.36 18.25 9.41
N PHE A 221 -15.03 18.17 9.33
CA PHE A 221 -14.30 18.07 8.06
C PHE A 221 -13.34 16.87 8.03
N GLY A 222 -13.25 16.25 6.85
CA GLY A 222 -12.28 15.20 6.57
C GLY A 222 -11.00 15.77 5.95
N LEU A 223 -9.86 15.20 6.32
CA LEU A 223 -8.56 15.45 5.70
C LEU A 223 -8.13 14.19 4.95
N ALA A 224 -8.10 14.27 3.62
CA ALA A 224 -7.54 13.23 2.76
C ALA A 224 -6.10 13.61 2.41
N ILE A 225 -5.14 13.01 3.10
CA ILE A 225 -3.71 13.34 2.95
C ILE A 225 -3.01 12.26 2.13
N SER A 226 -2.33 12.65 1.05
CA SER A 226 -1.53 11.73 0.23
C SER A 226 -0.41 11.09 1.04
N ALA A 227 -0.20 9.79 0.82
CA ALA A 227 0.92 9.05 1.41
C ALA A 227 2.22 9.29 0.64
N SER A 228 3.36 9.05 1.28
CA SER A 228 4.68 9.19 0.66
C SER A 228 5.63 8.08 1.10
N GLY A 229 6.54 7.67 0.22
CA GLY A 229 7.67 6.79 0.58
C GLY A 229 8.84 7.52 1.23
N LEU A 230 8.81 8.87 1.24
CA LEU A 230 9.85 9.71 1.84
C LEU A 230 9.54 10.04 3.30
N ASP A 231 10.56 10.06 4.15
CA ASP A 231 10.42 10.42 5.56
C ASP A 231 10.09 11.90 5.74
N ALA A 232 9.28 12.21 6.75
CA ALA A 232 9.15 13.58 7.24
C ALA A 232 10.43 13.96 8.03
N THR A 233 11.20 14.95 7.55
CA THR A 233 12.47 15.35 8.18
C THR A 233 12.28 16.34 9.33
N SER A 234 11.24 17.18 9.25
CA SER A 234 10.92 18.19 10.26
C SER A 234 9.52 17.95 10.83
N PRO A 235 9.42 17.32 12.01
CA PRO A 235 8.14 16.97 12.59
C PRO A 235 7.28 18.19 12.98
N GLN A 236 7.88 19.38 13.03
CA GLN A 236 7.20 20.67 13.26
C GLN A 236 6.54 21.23 11.98
N GLN A 237 6.87 20.69 10.80
CA GLN A 237 6.30 21.08 9.50
C GLN A 237 5.09 20.22 9.10
N LEU A 238 4.46 19.54 10.06
CA LEU A 238 3.33 18.65 9.83
C LEU A 238 1.96 19.32 10.06
N GLN A 239 1.92 20.64 10.26
CA GLN A 239 0.68 21.39 10.40
C GLN A 239 -0.04 21.52 9.06
N LEU A 240 -1.32 21.16 9.06
CA LEU A 240 -2.19 21.12 7.87
C LEU A 240 -3.30 22.17 7.94
N VAL A 241 -3.78 22.47 9.15
CA VAL A 241 -4.90 23.39 9.34
C VAL A 241 -4.63 24.36 10.49
N HIS A 242 -5.04 25.61 10.29
CA HIS A 242 -5.18 26.63 11.31
C HIS A 242 -6.60 27.17 11.34
N THR A 243 -7.14 27.40 12.54
CA THR A 243 -8.39 28.14 12.74
C THR A 243 -8.19 29.28 13.75
N GLY A 244 -8.74 30.45 13.44
CA GLY A 244 -8.66 31.63 14.32
C GLY A 244 -9.59 31.53 15.52
N ALA A 245 -10.79 30.95 15.32
CA ALA A 245 -11.78 30.70 16.37
C ALA A 245 -12.78 29.60 15.95
N GLY A 246 -13.62 29.16 16.88
CA GLY A 246 -14.77 28.27 16.61
C GLY A 246 -14.59 26.85 17.15
N ASP A 247 -15.47 25.95 16.73
CA ASP A 247 -15.59 24.58 17.24
C ASP A 247 -15.47 23.51 16.15
N ALA A 248 -14.94 23.87 14.98
CA ALA A 248 -14.69 22.94 13.89
C ALA A 248 -13.82 21.76 14.33
N ARG A 249 -14.08 20.60 13.73
CA ARG A 249 -13.32 19.37 13.94
C ARG A 249 -12.77 18.86 12.61
N PHE A 250 -11.53 18.42 12.64
CA PHE A 250 -10.87 17.77 11.52
C PHE A 250 -10.44 16.35 11.90
N SER A 251 -10.61 15.42 10.98
CA SER A 251 -10.21 14.02 11.14
C SER A 251 -9.62 13.47 9.84
N LEU A 252 -8.68 12.53 9.92
CA LEU A 252 -8.19 11.83 8.74
C LEU A 252 -9.32 11.02 8.13
N VAL A 253 -9.47 11.10 6.81
CA VAL A 253 -10.39 10.23 6.06
C VAL A 253 -10.01 8.76 6.34
N ASN A 254 -11.01 7.92 6.58
CA ASN A 254 -10.87 6.52 7.00
C ASN A 254 -10.29 6.28 8.41
N GLY A 255 -9.96 7.33 9.17
CA GLY A 255 -9.50 7.23 10.56
C GLY A 255 -8.14 6.54 10.73
N THR A 256 -7.35 6.45 9.65
CA THR A 256 -6.06 5.79 9.68
C THR A 256 -4.90 6.79 9.65
N PRO A 257 -3.79 6.54 10.38
CA PRO A 257 -2.57 7.34 10.29
C PRO A 257 -2.05 7.48 8.85
N VAL A 258 -1.45 8.64 8.55
CA VAL A 258 -0.87 8.97 7.24
C VAL A 258 0.52 8.36 7.13
N ASP A 259 0.76 7.58 6.07
CA ASP A 259 2.02 6.90 5.85
C ASP A 259 3.03 7.86 5.18
N LEU A 260 4.11 8.21 5.89
CA LEU A 260 5.18 9.12 5.45
C LEU A 260 6.53 8.46 5.70
N GLY A 261 7.02 7.77 4.68
CA GLY A 261 8.28 7.04 4.71
C GLY A 261 8.23 5.84 5.64
N ALA A 262 9.22 5.71 6.51
CA ALA A 262 9.34 4.57 7.43
C ALA A 262 8.23 4.51 8.48
N PHE A 263 7.49 5.60 8.68
CA PHE A 263 6.49 5.72 9.74
C PHE A 263 5.13 6.21 9.25
N SER A 264 4.10 5.92 10.05
CA SER A 264 2.77 6.51 9.91
C SER A 264 2.47 7.43 11.09
N TYR A 265 1.77 8.54 10.84
CA TYR A 265 1.50 9.60 11.82
C TYR A 265 0.00 9.85 11.95
N ALA A 266 -0.51 9.88 13.18
CA ALA A 266 -1.91 10.21 13.44
C ALA A 266 -2.11 11.74 13.45
N LEU A 267 -3.32 12.19 13.16
CA LEU A 267 -3.69 13.59 13.29
C LEU A 267 -3.98 13.93 14.75
N THR A 268 -3.40 15.02 15.24
CA THR A 268 -3.71 15.61 16.54
C THR A 268 -4.06 17.08 16.37
N SER A 269 -4.47 17.71 17.47
CA SER A 269 -4.81 19.13 17.50
C SER A 269 -4.41 19.78 18.81
N GLU A 270 -4.04 21.05 18.75
CA GLU A 270 -3.75 21.88 19.92
C GLU A 270 -4.47 23.23 19.86
N SER A 271 -4.84 23.78 21.01
CA SER A 271 -5.38 25.14 21.06
C SER A 271 -4.24 26.14 20.86
N ASN A 272 -4.45 27.12 19.98
CA ASN A 272 -3.44 28.12 19.64
C ASN A 272 -3.40 29.34 20.59
N GLY A 273 -4.16 29.32 21.69
CA GLY A 273 -4.16 30.37 22.69
C GLY A 273 -4.89 31.67 22.30
N SER A 274 -5.33 31.80 21.04
CA SER A 274 -6.17 32.93 20.57
C SER A 274 -7.65 32.56 20.43
N GLY A 275 -8.06 31.40 20.94
CA GLY A 275 -9.44 30.89 20.87
C GLY A 275 -9.72 29.96 19.70
N GLY A 276 -8.69 29.62 18.91
CA GLY A 276 -8.75 28.67 17.83
C GLY A 276 -7.92 27.41 18.10
N THR A 277 -7.75 26.62 17.05
CA THR A 277 -7.11 25.29 17.09
C THR A 277 -6.26 25.08 15.84
N ASP A 278 -5.12 24.41 16.03
CA ASP A 278 -4.21 23.96 14.97
C ASP A 278 -4.24 22.44 14.86
N TRP A 279 -4.24 21.90 13.64
CA TRP A 279 -4.18 20.45 13.39
C TRP A 279 -2.90 20.08 12.65
N PHE A 280 -2.26 19.02 13.12
CA PHE A 280 -0.99 18.55 12.59
C PHE A 280 -0.86 17.03 12.73
N LEU A 281 -0.03 16.42 11.89
CA LEU A 281 0.34 15.02 12.08
C LEU A 281 1.34 14.94 13.24
N ASP A 282 1.02 14.16 14.28
CA ASP A 282 1.77 14.12 15.52
C ASP A 282 3.01 13.20 15.42
N PRO A 283 4.22 13.76 15.49
CA PRO A 283 5.47 12.99 15.45
C PRO A 283 5.59 11.93 16.55
N THR A 284 4.96 12.17 17.69
CA THR A 284 5.02 11.28 18.87
C THR A 284 4.13 10.06 18.71
N THR A 285 3.19 10.08 17.76
CA THR A 285 2.30 8.96 17.42
C THR A 285 2.88 8.00 16.38
N LYS A 286 4.15 8.19 16.00
CA LYS A 286 4.79 7.42 14.94
C LYS A 286 4.71 5.90 15.20
N THR A 287 4.25 5.18 14.20
CA THR A 287 4.29 3.70 14.14
C THR A 287 4.95 3.26 12.85
N ILE A 288 5.50 2.04 12.78
CA ILE A 288 6.07 1.51 11.52
C ILE A 288 5.02 1.54 10.41
N SER A 289 5.37 2.12 9.26
CA SER A 289 4.44 2.23 8.13
C SER A 289 4.20 0.88 7.45
N PRO A 290 3.09 0.70 6.70
CA PRO A 290 2.88 -0.49 5.88
C PRO A 290 4.06 -0.79 4.94
N GLY A 291 4.65 0.24 4.34
CA GLY A 291 5.84 0.12 3.48
C GLY A 291 7.03 -0.48 4.23
N ALA A 292 7.42 0.15 5.34
CA ALA A 292 8.52 -0.33 6.16
C ALA A 292 8.26 -1.74 6.71
N SER A 293 7.04 -2.03 7.19
CA SER A 293 6.69 -3.36 7.70
C SER A 293 6.90 -4.47 6.66
N THR A 294 6.60 -4.19 5.38
CA THR A 294 6.78 -5.14 4.27
C THR A 294 8.26 -5.39 4.00
N VAL A 295 9.04 -4.31 3.95
CA VAL A 295 10.49 -4.35 3.76
C VAL A 295 11.12 -5.22 4.86
N LEU A 296 10.79 -4.92 6.12
CA LEU A 296 11.30 -5.67 7.28
C LEU A 296 10.91 -7.14 7.21
N ALA A 297 9.67 -7.46 6.85
CA ALA A 297 9.20 -8.85 6.78
C ALA A 297 9.94 -9.63 5.67
N LEU A 298 10.14 -9.04 4.48
CA LEU A 298 10.83 -9.70 3.37
C LEU A 298 12.30 -10.02 3.72
N PHE A 299 13.02 -9.08 4.34
CA PHE A 299 14.40 -9.34 4.80
C PHE A 299 14.49 -10.36 5.94
N ASN A 300 13.40 -10.55 6.70
CA ASN A 300 13.32 -11.52 7.79
C ASN A 300 12.81 -12.92 7.36
N THR A 301 12.34 -13.09 6.12
CA THR A 301 11.64 -14.30 5.66
C THR A 301 12.58 -15.41 5.17
N ALA A 302 13.79 -15.07 4.71
CA ALA A 302 14.68 -16.08 4.12
C ALA A 302 15.05 -17.25 5.08
N PRO A 303 15.29 -17.03 6.40
CA PRO A 303 15.52 -18.10 7.35
C PRO A 303 14.33 -19.05 7.53
N THR A 304 13.09 -18.55 7.62
CA THR A 304 11.89 -19.39 7.78
C THR A 304 11.58 -20.17 6.51
N VAL A 305 11.81 -19.57 5.33
CA VAL A 305 11.80 -20.29 4.04
C VAL A 305 12.80 -21.43 4.05
N TRP A 306 14.02 -21.17 4.53
CA TRP A 306 15.06 -22.18 4.68
C TRP A 306 14.65 -23.30 5.63
N TYR A 307 14.03 -23.01 6.78
CA TYR A 307 13.60 -24.02 7.76
C TYR A 307 12.55 -24.97 7.20
N GLY A 308 11.61 -24.50 6.39
CA GLY A 308 10.57 -25.36 5.82
C GLY A 308 11.04 -26.17 4.60
N GLU A 309 11.97 -25.62 3.82
CA GLU A 309 12.66 -26.34 2.74
C GLU A 309 13.60 -27.42 3.30
N LEU A 310 14.27 -27.10 4.40
CA LEU A 310 15.03 -28.07 5.17
C LEU A 310 14.06 -28.96 5.95
N SER A 311 14.45 -30.19 6.23
CA SER A 311 13.77 -31.02 7.23
C SER A 311 14.74 -32.04 7.78
N SER A 312 14.33 -32.75 8.83
CA SER A 312 15.07 -33.93 9.27
C SER A 312 15.21 -34.96 8.14
N LEU A 313 16.23 -35.82 8.23
CA LEU A 313 16.43 -36.92 7.28
C LEU A 313 15.14 -37.72 7.08
N ARG A 314 14.49 -38.08 8.20
CA ARG A 314 13.24 -38.86 8.23
C ARG A 314 12.08 -38.14 7.55
N SER A 315 11.86 -36.85 7.85
CA SER A 315 10.81 -36.05 7.21
C SER A 315 11.11 -35.77 5.73
N ARG A 316 12.39 -35.84 5.30
CA ARG A 316 12.80 -35.62 3.91
C ARG A 316 12.64 -36.87 3.05
N MET A 317 13.17 -38.00 3.51
CA MET A 317 13.40 -39.21 2.71
C MET A 317 12.68 -40.46 3.23
N GLY A 318 11.93 -40.35 4.33
CA GLY A 318 11.27 -41.48 4.97
C GLY A 318 12.24 -42.33 5.81
N GLU A 319 11.94 -43.62 5.94
CA GLU A 319 12.77 -44.58 6.68
C GLU A 319 13.67 -45.35 5.70
N LEU A 320 14.92 -44.87 5.55
CA LEU A 320 15.90 -45.46 4.63
C LEU A 320 16.31 -46.89 4.99
N ARG A 321 16.09 -47.31 6.24
CA ARG A 321 16.42 -48.66 6.70
C ARG A 321 15.43 -49.72 6.19
N PHE A 322 14.23 -49.33 5.72
CA PHE A 322 13.27 -50.26 5.13
C PHE A 322 13.82 -51.00 3.90
N ASN A 323 14.69 -50.35 3.13
CA ASN A 323 15.26 -50.89 1.89
C ASN A 323 16.78 -51.08 2.03
N GLY A 324 17.30 -51.17 3.26
CA GLY A 324 18.72 -51.39 3.53
C GLY A 324 19.66 -50.27 3.06
N GLY A 325 19.16 -49.04 2.91
CA GLY A 325 19.98 -47.92 2.41
C GLY A 325 20.41 -48.08 0.95
N GLN A 326 19.58 -48.71 0.11
CA GLN A 326 19.80 -48.79 -1.33
C GLN A 326 19.70 -47.42 -2.01
N SER A 327 20.38 -47.33 -3.16
CA SER A 327 20.26 -46.21 -4.11
C SER A 327 18.79 -45.96 -4.44
N GLY A 328 18.43 -44.70 -4.66
CA GLY A 328 17.04 -44.36 -4.86
C GLY A 328 16.77 -42.97 -5.38
N ALA A 329 15.52 -42.75 -5.75
CA ALA A 329 14.97 -41.45 -6.07
C ALA A 329 13.79 -41.18 -5.15
N TRP A 330 13.63 -39.93 -4.74
CA TRP A 330 12.58 -39.52 -3.83
C TRP A 330 11.96 -38.20 -4.26
N ALA A 331 10.71 -38.01 -3.88
CA ALA A 331 9.96 -36.78 -4.05
C ALA A 331 9.26 -36.46 -2.73
N ARG A 332 9.21 -35.18 -2.38
CA ARG A 332 8.51 -34.66 -1.20
C ARG A 332 7.74 -33.41 -1.57
N SER A 333 6.53 -33.29 -1.06
CA SER A 333 5.81 -32.03 -0.99
C SER A 333 5.62 -31.64 0.47
N TYR A 334 5.62 -30.34 0.73
CA TYR A 334 5.48 -29.80 2.08
C TYR A 334 4.71 -28.49 2.10
N GLY A 335 4.13 -28.18 3.26
CA GLY A 335 3.49 -26.90 3.54
C GLY A 335 3.69 -26.52 4.99
N ASN A 336 3.96 -25.23 5.25
CA ASN A 336 4.22 -24.70 6.58
C ASN A 336 3.46 -23.39 6.77
N LYS A 337 2.99 -23.15 8.00
CA LYS A 337 2.58 -21.80 8.42
C LYS A 337 3.49 -21.34 9.56
N TYR A 338 3.99 -20.12 9.46
CA TYR A 338 4.73 -19.46 10.53
C TYR A 338 4.01 -18.18 10.94
N ASN A 339 3.87 -17.96 12.25
CA ASN A 339 3.48 -16.68 12.82
C ASN A 339 4.74 -16.07 13.46
N VAL A 340 5.20 -14.94 12.96
CA VAL A 340 6.34 -14.21 13.50
C VAL A 340 5.84 -13.06 14.36
N ALA A 341 6.32 -12.97 15.59
CA ALA A 341 5.87 -11.98 16.56
C ALA A 341 6.45 -10.59 16.27
N GLU A 342 5.70 -9.53 16.59
CA GLU A 342 6.15 -8.13 16.47
C GLU A 342 7.44 -7.84 17.25
N ALA A 343 7.68 -8.55 18.35
CA ALA A 343 8.92 -8.48 19.12
C ALA A 343 10.18 -8.79 18.30
N SER A 344 10.02 -9.48 17.16
CA SER A 344 11.09 -9.83 16.23
C SER A 344 11.48 -8.67 15.29
N GLY A 345 10.87 -7.48 15.46
CA GLY A 345 11.01 -6.30 14.61
C GLY A 345 9.72 -5.94 13.88
N VAL A 346 9.07 -6.94 13.25
CA VAL A 346 7.76 -6.81 12.60
C VAL A 346 6.98 -8.12 12.69
N GLY A 347 5.68 -8.02 12.96
CA GLY A 347 4.77 -9.17 13.01
C GLY A 347 4.21 -9.50 11.63
N TYR A 348 4.21 -10.79 11.26
CA TYR A 348 3.61 -11.24 10.00
C TYR A 348 3.20 -12.72 10.06
N GLN A 349 2.28 -13.11 9.18
CA GLN A 349 1.96 -14.52 8.94
C GLN A 349 2.57 -14.95 7.61
N GLN A 350 3.21 -16.11 7.60
CA GLN A 350 3.79 -16.70 6.41
C GLN A 350 3.13 -18.04 6.13
N THR A 351 2.64 -18.23 4.91
CA THR A 351 2.21 -19.54 4.41
C THR A 351 3.16 -19.99 3.31
N GLN A 352 3.89 -21.08 3.55
CA GLN A 352 4.84 -21.66 2.62
C GLN A 352 4.30 -22.97 2.05
N GLN A 353 4.52 -23.19 0.76
CA GLN A 353 4.30 -24.48 0.10
C GLN A 353 5.42 -24.76 -0.89
N GLY A 354 5.75 -26.03 -1.06
CA GLY A 354 6.82 -26.40 -1.97
C GLY A 354 6.90 -27.88 -2.28
N PHE A 355 7.86 -28.20 -3.14
CA PHE A 355 8.26 -29.56 -3.44
C PHE A 355 9.78 -29.67 -3.55
N SER A 356 10.28 -30.86 -3.25
CA SER A 356 11.68 -31.26 -3.39
C SER A 356 11.75 -32.60 -4.12
N LEU A 357 12.78 -32.76 -4.93
CA LEU A 357 13.12 -33.99 -5.61
C LEU A 357 14.58 -34.32 -5.29
N GLY A 358 14.92 -35.60 -5.21
CA GLY A 358 16.31 -36.00 -5.09
C GLY A 358 16.57 -37.41 -5.59
N ALA A 359 17.85 -37.67 -5.87
CA ALA A 359 18.35 -38.99 -6.23
C ALA A 359 19.70 -39.22 -5.58
N ASP A 360 19.95 -40.44 -5.14
CA ASP A 360 21.18 -40.86 -4.47
C ASP A 360 21.64 -42.23 -4.94
N ALA A 361 22.94 -42.45 -4.80
CA ALA A 361 23.58 -43.73 -5.06
C ALA A 361 24.42 -44.16 -3.85
N ARG A 362 24.39 -45.46 -3.57
CA ARG A 362 25.26 -46.10 -2.59
C ARG A 362 26.69 -46.15 -3.11
N LEU A 363 27.65 -45.75 -2.27
CA LEU A 363 29.06 -45.72 -2.64
C LEU A 363 29.70 -47.11 -2.45
N GLY A 364 29.72 -47.92 -3.52
CA GLY A 364 30.29 -49.27 -3.49
C GLY A 364 29.59 -50.16 -2.46
N GLU A 365 30.37 -50.90 -1.66
CA GLU A 365 29.86 -51.71 -0.55
C GLU A 365 29.71 -50.93 0.77
N SER A 366 29.98 -49.61 0.77
CA SER A 366 29.94 -48.79 1.99
C SER A 366 28.50 -48.55 2.48
N GLN A 367 28.33 -47.99 3.67
CA GLN A 367 27.03 -47.54 4.20
C GLN A 367 26.71 -46.07 3.87
N TRP A 368 27.40 -45.49 2.88
CA TRP A 368 27.24 -44.09 2.47
C TRP A 368 26.38 -43.97 1.22
N LEU A 369 25.40 -43.07 1.28
CA LEU A 369 24.62 -42.57 0.15
C LEU A 369 25.12 -41.18 -0.20
N MET A 370 25.35 -40.92 -1.48
CA MET A 370 25.63 -39.57 -2.00
C MET A 370 24.60 -39.24 -3.06
N GLY A 371 24.02 -38.04 -2.98
CA GLY A 371 22.96 -37.63 -3.87
C GLY A 371 22.91 -36.15 -4.15
N VAL A 372 21.97 -35.78 -5.01
CA VAL A 372 21.64 -34.41 -5.35
C VAL A 372 20.15 -34.17 -5.13
N LEU A 373 19.82 -32.97 -4.68
CA LEU A 373 18.44 -32.52 -4.52
C LEU A 373 18.22 -31.22 -5.29
N ALA A 374 16.97 -31.00 -5.67
CA ALA A 374 16.49 -29.73 -6.21
C ALA A 374 15.02 -29.52 -5.81
N GLY A 375 14.57 -28.27 -5.80
CA GLY A 375 13.19 -27.98 -5.50
C GLY A 375 12.80 -26.51 -5.66
N TYR A 376 11.53 -26.26 -5.37
CA TYR A 376 10.90 -24.95 -5.44
C TYR A 376 10.00 -24.75 -4.23
N SER A 377 9.96 -23.54 -3.71
CA SER A 377 9.00 -23.11 -2.70
C SER A 377 8.45 -21.71 -3.00
N GLN A 378 7.21 -21.48 -2.59
CA GLN A 378 6.59 -20.15 -2.54
C GLN A 378 6.13 -19.89 -1.11
N SER A 379 6.44 -18.71 -0.60
CA SER A 379 5.94 -18.18 0.66
C SER A 379 5.17 -16.90 0.40
N ASP A 380 3.93 -16.87 0.85
CA ASP A 380 3.09 -15.67 0.85
C ASP A 380 3.04 -15.12 2.28
N LEU A 381 3.27 -13.82 2.41
CA LEU A 381 3.33 -13.06 3.65
C LEU A 381 2.10 -12.17 3.75
N ASP A 382 1.33 -12.34 4.81
CA ASP A 382 0.21 -11.48 5.15
C ASP A 382 0.63 -10.51 6.26
N LEU A 383 0.52 -9.21 5.96
CA LEU A 383 0.78 -8.12 6.89
C LEU A 383 -0.49 -7.30 7.16
N ASN A 384 -0.39 -6.38 8.11
CA ASN A 384 -1.48 -5.46 8.45
C ASN A 384 -1.84 -4.51 7.29
N ARG A 385 -3.07 -3.96 7.34
CA ARG A 385 -3.59 -2.94 6.40
C ARG A 385 -3.61 -3.37 4.93
N GLY A 386 -3.80 -4.66 4.64
CA GLY A 386 -3.98 -5.17 3.27
C GLY A 386 -2.68 -5.19 2.45
N THR A 387 -1.56 -5.24 3.14
CA THR A 387 -0.21 -5.30 2.57
C THR A 387 0.30 -6.74 2.58
N SER A 388 1.08 -7.10 1.58
CA SER A 388 1.55 -8.49 1.39
C SER A 388 2.95 -8.55 0.79
N GLY A 389 3.62 -9.68 0.99
CA GLY A 389 4.88 -10.01 0.33
C GLY A 389 4.86 -11.43 -0.23
N THR A 390 5.64 -11.68 -1.28
CA THR A 390 5.82 -13.03 -1.82
C THR A 390 7.30 -13.33 -1.98
N VAL A 391 7.73 -14.49 -1.50
CA VAL A 391 9.10 -15.01 -1.68
C VAL A 391 9.04 -16.34 -2.43
N LYS A 392 9.64 -16.37 -3.62
CA LYS A 392 9.83 -17.60 -4.40
C LYS A 392 11.27 -18.06 -4.29
N SER A 393 11.47 -19.32 -3.94
CA SER A 393 12.79 -19.90 -3.73
C SER A 393 13.02 -21.06 -4.70
N TYR A 394 14.14 -21.02 -5.41
CA TYR A 394 14.62 -22.11 -6.25
C TYR A 394 15.93 -22.61 -5.67
N TYR A 395 16.03 -23.92 -5.42
CA TYR A 395 17.21 -24.44 -4.74
C TYR A 395 17.68 -25.77 -5.30
N ALA A 396 18.99 -26.01 -5.14
CA ALA A 396 19.63 -27.26 -5.46
C ALA A 396 20.88 -27.46 -4.61
N GLY A 397 21.33 -28.71 -4.48
CA GLY A 397 22.62 -29.00 -3.90
C GLY A 397 22.87 -30.48 -3.61
N PRO A 398 24.09 -30.84 -3.20
CA PRO A 398 24.45 -32.20 -2.84
C PRO A 398 24.03 -32.54 -1.41
N TYR A 399 23.82 -33.82 -1.16
CA TYR A 399 23.70 -34.37 0.18
C TYR A 399 24.44 -35.69 0.32
N VAL A 400 24.73 -36.04 1.56
CA VAL A 400 25.39 -37.28 1.94
C VAL A 400 24.71 -37.86 3.18
N THR A 401 24.46 -39.16 3.19
CA THR A 401 23.83 -39.84 4.32
C THR A 401 24.62 -41.10 4.65
N TRP A 402 24.94 -41.31 5.92
CA TRP A 402 25.57 -42.52 6.44
C TRP A 402 24.63 -43.22 7.41
N LEU A 403 24.46 -44.53 7.25
CA LEU A 403 23.57 -45.35 8.06
C LEU A 403 24.32 -46.60 8.55
N ASP A 404 24.78 -46.60 9.80
CA ASP A 404 25.39 -47.78 10.40
C ASP A 404 24.33 -48.71 10.98
N ALA A 405 24.10 -49.83 10.28
CA ALA A 405 23.13 -50.83 10.67
C ALA A 405 23.50 -51.58 11.97
N ASP A 406 24.79 -51.67 12.31
CA ASP A 406 25.27 -52.47 13.44
C ASP A 406 25.16 -51.70 14.76
N THR A 407 25.58 -50.44 14.76
CA THR A 407 25.55 -49.58 15.96
C THR A 407 24.28 -48.73 16.08
N GLY A 408 23.55 -48.57 14.96
CA GLY A 408 22.38 -47.71 14.82
C GLY A 408 22.70 -46.24 14.57
N TYR A 409 23.97 -45.83 14.56
CA TYR A 409 24.33 -44.44 14.30
C TYR A 409 24.01 -44.01 12.87
N TYR A 410 23.67 -42.75 12.70
CA TYR A 410 23.52 -42.15 11.38
C TYR A 410 24.03 -40.72 11.34
N PHE A 411 24.37 -40.28 10.14
CA PHE A 411 24.74 -38.92 9.82
C PHE A 411 24.05 -38.49 8.52
N ASP A 412 23.58 -37.25 8.46
CA ASP A 412 23.05 -36.63 7.25
C ASP A 412 23.65 -35.24 7.08
N GLY A 413 24.20 -34.95 5.91
CA GLY A 413 24.79 -33.67 5.56
C GLY A 413 24.18 -33.12 4.27
N VAL A 414 23.75 -31.86 4.27
CA VAL A 414 23.19 -31.18 3.10
C VAL A 414 23.90 -29.85 2.90
N LEU A 415 24.27 -29.56 1.65
CA LEU A 415 24.66 -28.22 1.20
C LEU A 415 23.60 -27.75 0.20
N LYS A 416 23.04 -26.56 0.39
CA LYS A 416 21.95 -26.04 -0.45
C LYS A 416 22.27 -24.61 -0.90
N PHE A 417 22.05 -24.36 -2.18
CA PHE A 417 22.14 -23.05 -2.80
C PHE A 417 20.73 -22.61 -3.20
N ASN A 418 20.35 -21.39 -2.86
CA ASN A 418 19.03 -20.82 -3.09
C ASN A 418 19.15 -19.56 -3.96
N ARG A 419 18.22 -19.40 -4.90
CA ARG A 419 17.86 -18.10 -5.49
C ARG A 419 16.48 -17.71 -4.99
N PHE A 420 16.38 -16.58 -4.31
CA PHE A 420 15.13 -16.01 -3.84
C PHE A 420 14.71 -14.87 -4.75
N ARG A 421 13.43 -14.85 -5.14
CA ARG A 421 12.77 -13.72 -5.79
C ARG A 421 11.72 -13.18 -4.84
N ASN A 422 11.87 -11.91 -4.49
CA ASN A 422 11.06 -11.25 -3.47
C ASN A 422 10.22 -10.16 -4.14
N GLU A 423 8.95 -10.06 -3.76
CA GLU A 423 8.00 -9.09 -4.28
C GLU A 423 7.22 -8.47 -3.12
N ALA A 424 7.18 -7.14 -3.06
CA ALA A 424 6.43 -6.34 -2.10
C ALA A 424 5.18 -5.74 -2.75
N LYS A 425 4.05 -5.79 -2.05
CA LYS A 425 2.80 -5.10 -2.42
C LYS A 425 2.24 -4.38 -1.22
N VAL A 426 2.34 -3.06 -1.25
CA VAL A 426 2.00 -2.18 -0.13
C VAL A 426 0.70 -1.45 -0.42
N SER A 427 -0.22 -1.47 0.54
CA SER A 427 -1.43 -0.65 0.54
C SER A 427 -1.21 0.53 1.49
N LEU A 428 -1.33 1.76 0.97
CA LEU A 428 -1.04 3.01 1.69
C LEU A 428 -2.31 3.65 2.28
N SER A 429 -2.11 4.58 3.22
CA SER A 429 -3.17 5.28 3.95
C SER A 429 -4.15 6.07 3.10
N ASP A 430 -3.73 6.54 1.93
CA ASP A 430 -4.56 7.27 0.96
C ASP A 430 -5.30 6.34 -0.02
N GLY A 431 -5.17 5.02 0.15
CA GLY A 431 -5.77 4.00 -0.72
C GLY A 431 -4.94 3.70 -1.98
N SER A 432 -3.84 4.41 -2.21
CA SER A 432 -2.90 4.09 -3.28
C SER A 432 -2.09 2.83 -2.95
N ARG A 433 -1.37 2.32 -3.95
CA ARG A 433 -0.54 1.11 -3.81
C ARG A 433 0.88 1.37 -4.28
N SER A 434 1.83 0.76 -3.59
CA SER A 434 3.24 0.74 -3.96
C SER A 434 3.71 -0.71 -4.11
N LYS A 435 4.76 -0.92 -4.92
CA LYS A 435 5.37 -2.23 -5.15
C LYS A 435 6.88 -2.10 -5.24
N GLY A 436 7.56 -3.23 -5.07
CA GLY A 436 8.99 -3.36 -5.34
C GLY A 436 9.36 -4.83 -5.47
N ASP A 437 10.44 -5.13 -6.19
CA ASP A 437 10.92 -6.48 -6.35
C ASP A 437 12.45 -6.56 -6.38
N TYR A 438 13.00 -7.67 -5.88
CA TYR A 438 14.44 -7.90 -5.87
C TYR A 438 14.78 -9.39 -5.78
N ASP A 439 15.94 -9.74 -6.33
CA ASP A 439 16.49 -11.10 -6.25
C ASP A 439 17.68 -11.17 -5.29
N THR A 440 17.78 -12.25 -4.52
CA THR A 440 18.94 -12.56 -3.68
C THR A 440 19.39 -14.00 -3.86
N MET A 441 20.66 -14.27 -3.51
CA MET A 441 21.21 -15.61 -3.44
C MET A 441 21.49 -15.99 -1.98
N GLY A 442 21.32 -17.26 -1.65
CA GLY A 442 21.65 -17.82 -0.34
C GLY A 442 22.45 -19.09 -0.46
N VAL A 443 23.29 -19.34 0.55
CA VAL A 443 24.02 -20.59 0.72
C VAL A 443 23.88 -21.03 2.17
N GLY A 444 23.59 -22.31 2.37
CA GLY A 444 23.52 -22.88 3.70
C GLY A 444 23.89 -24.34 3.72
N ALA A 445 24.17 -24.83 4.93
CA ALA A 445 24.49 -26.22 5.17
C ALA A 445 23.76 -26.72 6.43
N SER A 446 23.48 -28.02 6.46
CA SER A 446 22.96 -28.70 7.65
C SER A 446 23.69 -30.00 7.90
N ALA A 447 23.87 -30.34 9.17
CA ALA A 447 24.37 -31.62 9.64
C ALA A 447 23.43 -32.16 10.70
N GLU A 448 22.95 -33.40 10.52
CA GLU A 448 22.15 -34.14 11.49
C GLU A 448 22.91 -35.40 11.90
N PHE A 449 22.92 -35.68 13.19
CA PHE A 449 23.52 -36.89 13.75
C PHE A 449 22.58 -37.50 14.78
N GLY A 450 22.42 -38.81 14.74
CA GLY A 450 21.56 -39.50 15.70
C GLY A 450 21.87 -40.97 15.80
N ARG A 451 21.10 -41.66 16.64
CA ARG A 451 21.27 -43.10 16.87
C ARG A 451 19.93 -43.80 16.99
N HIS A 452 19.68 -44.76 16.12
CA HIS A 452 18.52 -45.62 16.18
C HIS A 452 18.72 -46.74 17.22
N ILE A 453 17.99 -46.68 18.33
CA ILE A 453 18.07 -47.67 19.42
C ILE A 453 16.83 -48.56 19.36
N LYS A 454 17.04 -49.82 18.99
CA LYS A 454 15.98 -50.84 18.97
C LYS A 454 15.64 -51.29 20.39
N LEU A 455 14.34 -51.38 20.69
CA LEU A 455 13.79 -51.87 21.95
C LEU A 455 12.98 -53.16 21.71
N ALA A 456 12.45 -53.76 22.77
CA ALA A 456 11.56 -54.92 22.67
C ALA A 456 10.28 -54.61 21.88
N ASP A 457 9.62 -55.65 21.37
CA ASP A 457 8.31 -55.59 20.71
C ASP A 457 8.20 -54.61 19.52
N GLY A 458 9.33 -54.38 18.85
CA GLY A 458 9.44 -53.52 17.67
C GLY A 458 9.48 -52.02 17.99
N TYR A 459 9.53 -51.64 19.26
CA TYR A 459 9.69 -50.23 19.65
C TYR A 459 11.11 -49.73 19.37
N PHE A 460 11.24 -48.42 19.17
CA PHE A 460 12.54 -47.78 19.05
C PHE A 460 12.53 -46.37 19.64
N VAL A 461 13.72 -45.89 19.99
CA VAL A 461 13.99 -44.50 20.31
C VAL A 461 15.20 -44.03 19.51
N GLU A 462 15.12 -42.84 18.95
CA GLU A 462 16.11 -42.24 18.05
C GLU A 462 16.41 -40.82 18.51
N PRO A 463 17.32 -40.63 19.49
CA PRO A 463 17.85 -39.30 19.81
C PRO A 463 18.64 -38.76 18.63
N PHE A 464 18.51 -37.46 18.37
CA PHE A 464 19.22 -36.77 17.30
C PHE A 464 19.57 -35.35 17.68
N THR A 465 20.58 -34.82 17.02
CA THR A 465 20.96 -33.41 17.03
C THR A 465 21.10 -32.93 15.60
N GLN A 466 20.77 -31.68 15.36
CA GLN A 466 20.92 -31.04 14.06
C GLN A 466 21.48 -29.63 14.24
N LEU A 467 22.44 -29.28 13.40
CA LEU A 467 22.97 -27.93 13.26
C LEU A 467 22.75 -27.48 11.82
N SER A 468 22.20 -26.30 11.63
CA SER A 468 22.06 -25.69 10.30
C SER A 468 22.45 -24.24 10.31
N ALA A 469 23.13 -23.78 9.27
CA ALA A 469 23.50 -22.40 9.09
C ALA A 469 23.19 -21.95 7.66
N VAL A 470 22.70 -20.72 7.51
CA VAL A 470 22.43 -20.11 6.21
C VAL A 470 22.86 -18.64 6.23
N VAL A 471 23.43 -18.20 5.11
CA VAL A 471 23.73 -16.80 4.83
C VAL A 471 23.08 -16.42 3.52
N VAL A 472 22.32 -15.32 3.54
CA VAL A 472 21.65 -14.75 2.38
C VAL A 472 22.28 -13.39 2.06
N GLN A 473 22.45 -13.12 0.77
CA GLN A 473 23.02 -11.87 0.30
C GLN A 473 22.11 -10.69 0.68
N GLY A 474 22.71 -9.63 1.22
CA GLY A 474 22.03 -8.34 1.43
C GLY A 474 21.74 -7.63 0.10
N ARG A 475 20.78 -6.71 0.10
CA ARG A 475 20.34 -6.03 -1.12
C ARG A 475 19.75 -4.66 -0.82
N HIS A 476 20.06 -3.72 -1.69
CA HIS A 476 19.36 -2.44 -1.80
C HIS A 476 18.30 -2.50 -2.93
N TYR A 477 17.11 -1.98 -2.65
CA TYR A 477 16.02 -1.83 -3.63
C TYR A 477 15.06 -0.71 -3.23
N ASP A 478 14.28 -0.24 -4.20
CA ASP A 478 13.31 0.84 -4.02
C ASP A 478 11.88 0.33 -4.19
N LEU A 479 10.95 0.98 -3.48
CA LEU A 479 9.53 0.90 -3.79
C LEU A 479 9.15 2.03 -4.78
N ASP A 480 8.13 1.80 -5.60
CA ASP A 480 7.65 2.77 -6.60
C ASP A 480 7.20 4.13 -6.02
N ASN A 481 6.95 4.21 -4.71
CA ASN A 481 6.62 5.44 -3.98
C ASN A 481 7.85 6.20 -3.45
N GLY A 482 9.06 5.80 -3.82
CA GLY A 482 10.31 6.45 -3.45
C GLY A 482 10.89 6.05 -2.10
N MET A 483 10.35 5.00 -1.45
CA MET A 483 10.95 4.44 -0.23
C MET A 483 12.16 3.59 -0.60
N GLU A 484 13.30 3.89 0.01
CA GLU A 484 14.55 3.16 -0.17
C GLU A 484 14.68 2.10 0.92
N ALA A 485 15.14 0.91 0.54
CA ALA A 485 15.35 -0.21 1.46
C ALA A 485 16.75 -0.81 1.24
N ASP A 486 17.57 -0.82 2.29
CA ASP A 486 18.87 -1.51 2.30
C ASP A 486 18.88 -2.57 3.41
N GLY A 487 18.90 -3.83 3.00
CA GLY A 487 19.01 -4.95 3.93
C GLY A 487 20.42 -5.53 3.91
N ASP A 488 20.98 -5.66 5.10
CA ASP A 488 22.27 -6.28 5.29
C ASP A 488 22.20 -7.80 5.03
N ARG A 489 23.34 -8.50 5.13
CA ARG A 489 23.34 -9.97 4.94
C ARG A 489 22.57 -10.67 6.05
N THR A 490 21.44 -11.29 5.73
CA THR A 490 20.68 -12.14 6.66
C THR A 490 21.47 -13.39 7.02
N ARG A 491 21.56 -13.70 8.32
CA ARG A 491 22.22 -14.91 8.84
C ARG A 491 21.29 -15.68 9.76
N SER A 492 21.37 -17.00 9.70
CA SER A 492 20.76 -17.90 10.68
C SER A 492 21.73 -19.01 11.07
N LEU A 493 21.72 -19.35 12.36
CA LEU A 493 22.43 -20.47 12.95
C LEU A 493 21.47 -21.17 13.91
N LEU A 494 20.93 -22.30 13.49
CA LEU A 494 19.92 -23.05 14.23
C LEU A 494 20.50 -24.35 14.76
N GLY A 495 20.33 -24.57 16.08
CA GLY A 495 20.59 -25.84 16.73
C GLY A 495 19.28 -26.51 17.14
N LYS A 496 19.18 -27.82 16.92
CA LYS A 496 18.02 -28.64 17.28
C LYS A 496 18.48 -29.90 18.00
N LEU A 497 17.88 -30.18 19.15
CA LEU A 497 18.11 -31.39 19.93
C LEU A 497 16.76 -32.08 20.14
N GLY A 498 16.63 -33.34 19.75
CA GLY A 498 15.36 -34.02 19.83
C GLY A 498 15.45 -35.52 19.96
N THR A 499 14.29 -36.15 20.05
CA THR A 499 14.16 -37.60 20.09
C THR A 499 12.89 -38.01 19.36
N THR A 500 13.02 -39.03 18.51
CA THR A 500 11.90 -39.70 17.86
C THR A 500 11.65 -41.03 18.57
N ALA A 501 10.40 -41.35 18.87
CA ALA A 501 10.00 -42.64 19.41
C ALA A 501 8.90 -43.23 18.55
N GLY A 502 8.97 -44.52 18.27
CA GLY A 502 7.99 -45.17 17.39
C GLY A 502 8.01 -46.67 17.52
N ARG A 503 7.28 -47.33 16.60
CA ARG A 503 7.16 -48.79 16.58
C ARG A 503 7.12 -49.32 15.17
N ASN A 504 7.87 -50.38 14.90
CA ASN A 504 7.76 -51.17 13.68
C ASN A 504 6.58 -52.15 13.78
N ILE A 505 5.61 -52.01 12.90
CA ILE A 505 4.42 -52.86 12.80
C ILE A 505 4.49 -53.62 11.47
N PRO A 506 4.74 -54.94 11.49
CA PRO A 506 4.71 -55.76 10.29
C PRO A 506 3.32 -55.76 9.64
N LEU A 507 3.26 -55.64 8.32
CA LEU A 507 2.03 -55.67 7.53
C LEU A 507 1.83 -57.03 6.85
N SER A 508 0.57 -57.40 6.60
CA SER A 508 0.22 -58.57 5.81
C SER A 508 0.66 -58.36 4.35
N GLY A 509 1.79 -58.96 3.96
CA GLY A 509 2.41 -58.76 2.65
C GLY A 509 3.92 -58.46 2.67
N GLY A 510 4.56 -58.46 3.85
CA GLY A 510 6.02 -58.29 3.98
C GLY A 510 6.50 -56.85 4.17
N GLY A 511 5.60 -55.87 4.09
CA GLY A 511 5.88 -54.47 4.39
C GLY A 511 5.89 -54.17 5.90
N VAL A 512 6.27 -52.94 6.25
CA VAL A 512 6.32 -52.43 7.63
C VAL A 512 5.69 -51.05 7.68
N ALA A 513 4.78 -50.82 8.62
CA ALA A 513 4.33 -49.49 9.00
C ALA A 513 5.07 -49.05 10.28
N GLN A 514 5.56 -47.83 10.31
CA GLN A 514 6.32 -47.27 11.41
C GLN A 514 5.72 -45.92 11.84
N PRO A 515 4.65 -45.92 12.65
CA PRO A 515 4.20 -44.71 13.32
C PRO A 515 5.24 -44.22 14.34
N TYR A 516 5.38 -42.90 14.45
CA TYR A 516 6.29 -42.25 15.37
C TYR A 516 5.78 -40.91 15.88
N VAL A 517 6.33 -40.49 17.01
CA VAL A 517 6.23 -39.15 17.57
C VAL A 517 7.63 -38.58 17.78
N ARG A 518 7.76 -37.27 17.67
CA ARG A 518 9.01 -36.52 17.82
C ARG A 518 8.80 -35.38 18.80
N ALA A 519 9.77 -35.18 19.67
CA ALA A 519 9.87 -33.98 20.49
C ALA A 519 11.27 -33.39 20.33
N ALA A 520 11.37 -32.09 20.14
CA ALA A 520 12.64 -31.40 20.01
C ALA A 520 12.63 -30.02 20.65
N TRP A 521 13.81 -29.59 21.09
CA TRP A 521 14.11 -28.22 21.46
C TRP A 521 14.96 -27.60 20.36
N VAL A 522 14.57 -26.41 19.90
CA VAL A 522 15.24 -25.68 18.83
C VAL A 522 15.65 -24.32 19.34
N HIS A 523 16.82 -23.84 18.94
CA HIS A 523 17.32 -22.51 19.26
C HIS A 523 17.95 -21.85 18.04
N GLU A 524 17.52 -20.64 17.72
CA GLU A 524 18.16 -19.75 16.74
C GLU A 524 19.17 -18.85 17.48
N PHE A 525 20.45 -18.98 17.11
CA PHE A 525 21.58 -18.31 17.74
C PHE A 525 21.96 -17.00 17.03
N ALA A 526 21.68 -16.88 15.73
CA ALA A 526 21.99 -15.66 15.00
C ALA A 526 21.07 -14.55 15.48
N LYS A 527 21.71 -13.47 15.93
CA LYS A 527 21.06 -12.23 16.33
C LYS A 527 21.35 -11.19 15.28
N ASN A 528 20.47 -10.20 15.24
CA ASN A 528 20.59 -8.98 14.48
C ASN A 528 20.70 -9.16 12.96
N ASN A 529 19.58 -8.91 12.27
CA ASN A 529 19.56 -8.67 10.84
C ASN A 529 19.11 -7.23 10.63
N GLU A 530 20.09 -6.34 10.44
CA GLU A 530 19.85 -4.91 10.27
C GLU A 530 19.21 -4.64 8.92
N VAL A 531 18.19 -3.79 8.93
CA VAL A 531 17.50 -3.30 7.74
C VAL A 531 17.34 -1.81 7.88
N GLN A 532 17.84 -1.07 6.91
CA GLN A 532 17.66 0.36 6.80
C GLN A 532 16.48 0.63 5.86
N VAL A 533 15.51 1.41 6.33
CA VAL A 533 14.40 1.94 5.52
C VAL A 533 14.54 3.46 5.51
N ASN A 534 14.81 4.03 4.34
CA ASN A 534 15.29 5.39 4.19
C ASN A 534 16.51 5.64 5.10
N ASP A 535 16.44 6.58 6.04
CA ASP A 535 17.53 6.85 7.00
C ASP A 535 17.32 6.16 8.37
N ASN A 536 16.34 5.26 8.47
CA ASN A 536 15.97 4.62 9.74
C ASN A 536 16.47 3.18 9.80
N VAL A 537 17.26 2.89 10.83
CA VAL A 537 17.81 1.57 11.07
C VAL A 537 16.87 0.77 11.97
N PHE A 538 16.47 -0.41 11.49
CA PHE A 538 15.67 -1.39 12.20
C PHE A 538 16.47 -2.68 12.39
N ASN A 539 16.18 -3.40 13.46
CA ASN A 539 16.82 -4.67 13.75
C ASN A 539 15.79 -5.80 13.77
N ASN A 540 15.92 -6.75 12.86
CA ASN A 540 15.13 -7.97 12.86
C ASN A 540 15.86 -9.05 13.66
N ASP A 541 15.21 -9.58 14.70
CA ASP A 541 15.78 -10.62 15.56
C ASP A 541 14.83 -11.82 15.68
N LEU A 542 15.20 -12.93 15.06
CA LEU A 542 14.49 -14.22 15.18
C LEU A 542 15.10 -15.13 16.24
N SER A 543 16.13 -14.67 16.96
CA SER A 543 16.83 -15.50 17.94
C SER A 543 15.91 -15.92 19.08
N GLY A 544 16.12 -17.13 19.58
CA GLY A 544 15.28 -17.65 20.65
C GLY A 544 15.00 -19.13 20.55
N SER A 545 14.42 -19.64 21.62
CA SER A 545 14.08 -21.05 21.76
C SER A 545 12.63 -21.33 21.40
N ARG A 546 12.40 -22.50 20.82
CA ARG A 546 11.06 -23.05 20.60
C ARG A 546 11.03 -24.55 20.88
N GLY A 547 9.90 -25.03 21.37
CA GLY A 547 9.61 -26.46 21.47
C GLY A 547 8.92 -26.93 20.20
N GLU A 548 9.28 -28.10 19.70
CA GLU A 548 8.72 -28.73 18.51
C GLU A 548 8.15 -30.11 18.88
N LEU A 549 6.93 -30.39 18.41
CA LEU A 549 6.25 -31.67 18.52
C LEU A 549 5.86 -32.13 17.13
N GLY A 550 6.19 -33.36 16.80
CA GLY A 550 5.84 -33.96 15.51
C GLY A 550 5.22 -35.34 15.68
N ALA A 551 4.39 -35.74 14.72
CA ALA A 551 3.85 -37.08 14.61
C ALA A 551 3.74 -37.50 13.16
N GLY A 552 4.03 -38.76 12.86
CA GLY A 552 4.02 -39.24 11.49
C GLY A 552 4.01 -40.75 11.36
N VAL A 553 4.00 -41.20 10.12
CA VAL A 553 4.07 -42.60 9.75
C VAL A 553 4.92 -42.76 8.49
N ALA A 554 5.83 -43.74 8.53
CA ALA A 554 6.52 -44.24 7.34
C ALA A 554 6.01 -45.65 7.02
N VAL A 555 5.78 -45.96 5.75
CA VAL A 555 5.26 -47.26 5.32
C VAL A 555 6.10 -47.79 4.17
N SER A 556 6.63 -49.01 4.32
CA SER A 556 7.14 -49.80 3.21
C SER A 556 5.96 -50.44 2.48
N LEU A 557 5.74 -50.02 1.24
CA LEU A 557 4.67 -50.51 0.36
C LEU A 557 5.11 -51.78 -0.40
N SER A 558 6.41 -51.88 -0.71
CA SER A 558 7.06 -53.06 -1.29
C SER A 558 8.57 -53.01 -1.01
N GLU A 559 9.33 -53.99 -1.50
CA GLU A 559 10.81 -54.00 -1.43
C GLU A 559 11.47 -52.76 -2.09
N LYS A 560 10.75 -52.04 -2.96
CA LYS A 560 11.28 -50.89 -3.69
C LYS A 560 10.59 -49.57 -3.36
N TRP A 561 9.36 -49.60 -2.86
CA TRP A 561 8.57 -48.40 -2.63
C TRP A 561 8.32 -48.16 -1.15
N GLN A 562 8.52 -46.92 -0.72
CA GLN A 562 8.07 -46.43 0.57
C GLN A 562 7.39 -45.07 0.43
N ALA A 563 6.53 -44.76 1.40
CA ALA A 563 5.88 -43.47 1.54
C ALA A 563 5.92 -43.03 3.00
N HIS A 564 5.91 -41.73 3.24
CA HIS A 564 5.81 -41.16 4.57
C HIS A 564 4.93 -39.92 4.59
N ALA A 565 4.34 -39.67 5.76
CA ALA A 565 3.66 -38.43 6.06
C ALA A 565 3.90 -38.03 7.52
N ASP A 566 4.17 -36.76 7.76
CA ASP A 566 4.31 -36.20 9.11
C ASP A 566 3.73 -34.80 9.24
N PHE A 567 3.32 -34.51 10.47
CA PHE A 567 2.81 -33.23 10.92
C PHE A 567 3.71 -32.70 12.03
N ASP A 568 4.00 -31.40 12.00
CA ASP A 568 4.81 -30.68 12.97
C ASP A 568 4.06 -29.48 13.55
N TYR A 569 4.25 -29.24 14.84
CA TYR A 569 3.85 -28.03 15.57
C TYR A 569 5.05 -27.51 16.33
N ALA A 570 5.28 -26.20 16.31
CA ALA A 570 6.30 -25.57 17.15
C ALA A 570 5.80 -24.28 17.77
N ASN A 571 6.27 -23.98 18.98
CA ASN A 571 5.92 -22.75 19.69
C ASN A 571 7.13 -22.18 20.44
N GLY A 572 7.31 -20.87 20.31
CA GLY A 572 8.37 -20.09 20.95
C GLY A 572 8.00 -18.62 21.03
N GLU A 573 8.90 -17.80 21.57
CA GLU A 573 8.67 -16.36 21.81
C GLU A 573 8.53 -15.56 20.50
N HIS A 574 9.42 -15.80 19.54
CA HIS A 574 9.47 -15.04 18.27
C HIS A 574 8.79 -15.75 17.09
N ILE A 575 8.73 -17.08 17.11
CA ILE A 575 8.20 -17.91 16.01
C ILE A 575 7.29 -18.99 16.57
N GLU A 576 6.05 -19.01 16.10
CA GLU A 576 5.15 -20.15 16.19
C GLU A 576 5.02 -20.80 14.80
N GLN A 577 4.99 -22.12 14.76
CA GLN A 577 4.62 -22.90 13.58
C GLN A 577 3.34 -23.69 13.91
N PRO A 578 2.14 -23.14 13.62
CA PRO A 578 0.88 -23.81 13.94
C PRO A 578 0.72 -25.14 13.21
N PHE A 579 1.29 -25.25 12.01
CA PHE A 579 1.39 -26.51 11.30
C PHE A 579 2.59 -26.54 10.35
N GLY A 580 3.21 -27.71 10.25
CA GLY A 580 4.04 -28.15 9.15
C GLY A 580 3.54 -29.51 8.68
N VAL A 581 3.47 -29.73 7.37
CA VAL A 581 3.04 -31.00 6.79
C VAL A 581 4.07 -31.44 5.77
N ASN A 582 4.45 -32.71 5.82
CA ASN A 582 5.37 -33.35 4.90
C ASN A 582 4.74 -34.62 4.35
N ILE A 583 4.81 -34.79 3.03
CA ILE A 583 4.39 -36.02 2.36
C ILE A 583 5.46 -36.39 1.36
N GLY A 584 5.97 -37.62 1.41
CA GLY A 584 7.00 -38.07 0.49
C GLY A 584 6.87 -39.52 0.07
N VAL A 585 7.54 -39.81 -1.05
CA VAL A 585 7.66 -41.13 -1.64
C VAL A 585 9.09 -41.37 -2.06
N ARG A 586 9.55 -42.62 -1.93
CA ARG A 586 10.88 -43.04 -2.38
C ARG A 586 10.78 -44.36 -3.13
N TYR A 587 11.52 -44.43 -4.23
CA TYR A 587 11.77 -45.63 -5.02
C TYR A 587 13.24 -46.03 -4.92
N SER A 588 13.51 -47.27 -4.53
CA SER A 588 14.84 -47.85 -4.37
C SER A 588 15.15 -48.91 -5.44
N TRP A 589 16.42 -49.02 -5.84
CA TRP A 589 16.90 -50.00 -6.83
C TRP A 589 18.24 -50.64 -6.48
#